data_AF-A0A919L1C4-F1
#
_entry.id   AF-A0A919L1C4-F1
#
_cell.length_a   1.000
_cell.length_b   1.000
_cell.length_c   1.000
_cell.angle_alpha   90.00
_cell.angle_beta   90.00
_cell.angle_gamma   90.00
#
_symmetry.space_group_name_H-M   'P 1'
#
loop_
_entity.id
_entity.type
_entity.pdbx_description
1 polymer ?
#
loop_
_entity_poly.entity_id
_entity_poly.type
_entity_poly.pdbx_seq_one_letter_code
_entity_poly.pdbx_strand_id
1 'polypeptide(L)'
;MTGKNQWIEHEYFRTYRIATRVESVSLNPFNYLRELEALFLEDGILEFAPSWQKDTALHRLIRYIADDFFSEDTTGPTCAPWGSDPVHPKWILPVDLALQLYGLSDEPEFFIPEDRNIVQGEDGIYRQVTPPWVENACYERYQYLRLTQVYEDLLARIAEEVFFVMFLNRRALEGLNRHLAGHLGDIDPAYISEDSMGLARLFSGPGELKRVRPPVWAKRAVFYRERGRCASCRTDLSGLIDTFPDSNYDHMIPLARGGLNDLTNLQLLCGRCNLKKSDRITASSKHYRRWY
;
A
#
# COMPACT_ATOMS: atom_id res chain seq x y z
N MET A 1 -3.82 22.33 11.03
CA MET A 1 -5.05 22.26 10.20
C MET A 1 -6.14 21.60 11.01
N THR A 2 -7.11 22.42 11.38
CA THR A 2 -8.33 22.14 12.14
C THR A 2 -9.28 21.23 11.36
N GLY A 3 -9.73 20.14 11.98
CA GLY A 3 -10.99 19.46 11.63
C GLY A 3 -11.18 18.94 10.20
N LYS A 4 -10.16 18.39 9.53
CA LYS A 4 -10.41 17.62 8.30
C LYS A 4 -11.13 16.31 8.65
N ASN A 5 -12.21 16.04 7.91
CA ASN A 5 -13.16 14.95 8.06
C ASN A 5 -12.48 13.64 8.53
N GLN A 6 -12.87 13.10 9.69
CA GLN A 6 -12.32 11.82 10.20
C GLN A 6 -12.84 10.59 9.44
N TRP A 7 -13.60 10.83 8.37
CA TRP A 7 -14.32 9.84 7.60
C TRP A 7 -13.72 9.77 6.20
N ILE A 8 -13.57 8.54 5.72
CA ILE A 8 -13.26 8.25 4.32
C ILE A 8 -14.56 7.85 3.63
N GLU A 9 -14.77 8.34 2.42
CA GLU A 9 -15.81 7.87 1.51
C GLU A 9 -15.15 6.88 0.56
N HIS A 10 -15.81 5.75 0.32
CA HIS A 10 -15.30 4.71 -0.57
C HIS A 10 -15.94 4.84 -1.95
N GLU A 11 -15.11 5.11 -2.95
CA GLU A 11 -15.50 5.07 -4.37
C GLU A 11 -15.34 3.67 -4.98
N TYR A 12 -14.62 2.78 -4.28
CA TYR A 12 -14.39 1.39 -4.72
C TYR A 12 -13.70 1.27 -6.08
N PHE A 13 -13.04 2.34 -6.56
CA PHE A 13 -12.34 2.33 -7.84
C PHE A 13 -11.16 1.35 -7.78
N ARG A 14 -11.35 0.17 -8.38
CA ARG A 14 -10.38 -0.93 -8.41
C ARG A 14 -9.84 -1.34 -7.02
N THR A 15 -10.45 -0.92 -5.92
CA THR A 15 -9.96 -1.13 -4.54
C THR A 15 -9.57 -2.58 -4.27
N TYR A 16 -10.41 -3.54 -4.67
CA TYR A 16 -10.14 -4.97 -4.49
C TYR A 16 -9.10 -5.55 -5.47
N ARG A 17 -8.98 -4.99 -6.68
CA ARG A 17 -7.94 -5.38 -7.65
C ARG A 17 -6.57 -4.93 -7.15
N ILE A 18 -6.48 -3.69 -6.67
CA ILE A 18 -5.28 -3.13 -6.06
C ILE A 18 -4.92 -3.93 -4.81
N ALA A 19 -5.87 -4.17 -3.90
CA ALA A 19 -5.66 -5.00 -2.71
C ALA A 19 -5.12 -6.41 -3.04
N THR A 20 -5.66 -7.06 -4.07
CA THR A 20 -5.18 -8.38 -4.52
C THR A 20 -3.73 -8.33 -5.01
N ARG A 21 -3.34 -7.30 -5.77
CA ARG A 21 -1.95 -7.13 -6.21
C ARG A 21 -1.03 -6.82 -5.03
N VAL A 22 -1.46 -5.96 -4.10
CA VAL A 22 -0.72 -5.66 -2.85
C VAL A 22 -0.49 -6.92 -2.03
N GLU A 23 -1.50 -7.77 -1.86
CA GLU A 23 -1.34 -9.07 -1.20
C GLU A 23 -0.34 -9.97 -1.94
N SER A 24 -0.46 -10.05 -3.27
CA SER A 24 0.42 -10.88 -4.10
C SER A 24 1.89 -10.48 -3.96
N VAL A 25 2.17 -9.18 -4.02
CA VAL A 25 3.51 -8.59 -3.82
C VAL A 25 4.00 -8.85 -2.39
N SER A 26 3.14 -8.63 -1.38
CA SER A 26 3.48 -8.82 0.03
C SER A 26 3.82 -10.28 0.38
N LEU A 27 3.18 -11.25 -0.29
CA LEU A 27 3.36 -12.68 0.00
C LEU A 27 4.42 -13.36 -0.89
N ASN A 28 4.69 -12.84 -2.09
CA ASN A 28 5.59 -13.46 -3.07
C ASN A 28 6.57 -12.43 -3.67
N PRO A 29 7.40 -11.75 -2.85
CA PRO A 29 8.19 -10.60 -3.29
C PRO A 29 9.17 -10.92 -4.43
N PHE A 30 9.68 -12.16 -4.52
CA PHE A 30 10.60 -12.58 -5.59
C PHE A 30 10.00 -12.52 -7.00
N ASN A 31 8.67 -12.66 -7.12
CA ASN A 31 8.00 -12.57 -8.41
C ASN A 31 7.73 -11.11 -8.83
N TYR A 32 7.98 -10.17 -7.92
CA TYR A 32 7.67 -8.75 -8.05
C TYR A 32 8.87 -7.89 -7.60
N LEU A 33 10.09 -8.37 -7.87
CA LEU A 33 11.32 -7.69 -7.46
C LEU A 33 11.40 -6.30 -8.07
N ARG A 34 10.95 -6.13 -9.32
CA ARG A 34 10.95 -4.83 -10.01
C ARG A 34 10.08 -3.80 -9.26
N GLU A 35 8.91 -4.24 -8.80
CA GLU A 35 7.95 -3.43 -8.08
C GLU A 35 8.46 -3.01 -6.71
N LEU A 36 9.22 -3.89 -6.07
CA LEU A 36 9.77 -3.65 -4.74
C LEU A 36 11.09 -2.87 -4.81
N GLU A 37 11.98 -3.16 -5.75
CA GLU A 37 13.24 -2.43 -5.96
C GLU A 37 12.99 -0.95 -6.27
N ALA A 38 11.91 -0.62 -6.99
CA ALA A 38 11.51 0.76 -7.24
C ALA A 38 11.21 1.56 -5.95
N LEU A 39 10.80 0.89 -4.86
CA LEU A 39 10.59 1.52 -3.55
C LEU A 39 11.89 1.78 -2.78
N PHE A 40 13.02 1.20 -3.21
CA PHE A 40 14.29 1.20 -2.48
C PHE A 40 15.47 1.84 -3.23
N LEU A 41 15.24 2.42 -4.41
CA LEU A 41 16.26 3.18 -5.12
C LEU A 41 16.80 4.34 -4.26
N GLU A 42 18.10 4.62 -4.36
CA GLU A 42 18.78 5.79 -3.75
C GLU A 42 18.48 5.99 -2.26
N ASP A 43 18.77 4.99 -1.41
CA ASP A 43 18.46 5.01 0.02
C ASP A 43 16.96 5.07 0.38
N GLY A 44 16.05 4.83 -0.57
CA GLY A 44 14.59 4.92 -0.38
C GLY A 44 14.03 4.07 0.78
N ILE A 45 14.70 2.98 1.15
CA ILE A 45 14.36 2.19 2.35
C ILE A 45 14.45 3.01 3.66
N LEU A 46 15.30 4.04 3.71
CA LEU A 46 15.46 4.92 4.87
C LEU A 46 14.23 5.80 5.09
N GLU A 47 13.40 6.04 4.07
CA GLU A 47 12.14 6.79 4.22
C GLU A 47 11.13 6.07 5.12
N PHE A 48 11.30 4.76 5.30
CA PHE A 48 10.48 3.94 6.20
C PHE A 48 11.02 3.92 7.64
N ALA A 49 12.24 4.41 7.89
CA ALA A 49 12.87 4.40 9.21
C ALA A 49 12.23 5.34 10.26
N PRO A 50 11.70 6.53 9.91
CA PRO A 50 11.01 7.39 10.87
C PRO A 50 9.85 6.66 11.56
N SER A 51 9.76 6.84 12.87
CA SER A 51 8.83 6.06 13.70
C SER A 51 7.40 6.60 13.65
N TRP A 52 6.43 5.67 13.58
CA TRP A 52 5.00 5.93 13.71
C TRP A 52 4.48 6.94 12.68
N GLN A 53 4.92 6.80 11.43
CA GLN A 53 4.35 7.56 10.32
C GLN A 53 2.89 7.12 10.11
N LYS A 54 2.02 8.09 9.77
CA LYS A 54 0.61 7.79 9.40
C LYS A 54 0.51 7.29 7.97
N ASP A 55 1.32 7.84 7.07
CA ASP A 55 1.62 7.25 5.76
C ASP A 55 2.54 6.05 5.98
N THR A 56 1.92 4.91 6.26
CA THR A 56 2.62 3.67 6.64
C THR A 56 3.32 3.04 5.43
N ALA A 57 4.15 2.03 5.69
CA ALA A 57 4.71 1.21 4.62
C ALA A 57 3.66 0.64 3.63
N LEU A 58 2.49 0.22 4.15
CA LEU A 58 1.39 -0.26 3.32
C LEU A 58 0.80 0.84 2.39
N HIS A 59 0.67 2.09 2.84
CA HIS A 59 0.15 3.18 2.01
C HIS A 59 1.08 3.43 0.81
N ARG A 60 2.39 3.46 1.06
CA ARG A 60 3.42 3.63 0.01
C ARG A 60 3.37 2.52 -1.04
N LEU A 61 3.30 1.26 -0.61
CA LEU A 61 3.15 0.12 -1.53
C LEU A 61 1.85 0.20 -2.33
N ILE A 62 0.73 0.61 -1.70
CA ILE A 62 -0.53 0.78 -2.41
C ILE A 62 -0.43 1.85 -3.49
N ARG A 63 0.16 3.01 -3.18
CA ARG A 63 0.34 4.11 -4.15
C ARG A 63 1.18 3.65 -5.34
N TYR A 64 2.28 2.94 -5.08
CA TYR A 64 3.10 2.36 -6.13
C TYR A 64 2.31 1.41 -7.03
N ILE A 65 1.54 0.48 -6.45
CA ILE A 65 0.75 -0.48 -7.22
C ILE A 65 -0.38 0.21 -8.00
N ALA A 66 -0.98 1.25 -7.44
CA ALA A 66 -1.99 2.05 -8.14
C ALA A 66 -1.39 2.81 -9.33
N ASP A 67 -0.21 3.43 -9.17
CA ASP A 67 0.58 4.05 -10.25
C ASP A 67 0.91 3.03 -11.34
N ASP A 68 1.36 1.84 -10.96
CA ASP A 68 1.66 0.75 -11.90
C ASP A 68 0.43 0.33 -12.72
N PHE A 69 -0.75 0.19 -12.09
CA PHE A 69 -2.00 -0.06 -12.81
C PHE A 69 -2.33 1.04 -13.82
N PHE A 70 -2.11 2.31 -13.48
CA PHE A 70 -2.36 3.42 -14.39
C PHE A 70 -1.34 3.46 -15.53
N SER A 71 -0.08 3.09 -15.26
CA SER A 71 0.94 2.93 -16.29
C SER A 71 0.63 1.78 -17.24
N GLU A 72 0.15 0.63 -16.74
CA GLU A 72 -0.28 -0.51 -17.57
C GLU A 72 -1.47 -0.12 -18.48
N ASP A 73 -2.37 0.74 -18.00
CA ASP A 73 -3.53 1.20 -18.76
C ASP A 73 -3.17 2.09 -19.97
N THR A 74 -1.93 2.60 -20.08
CA THR A 74 -1.54 3.45 -21.24
C THR A 74 -1.27 2.65 -22.52
N THR A 75 -1.01 1.35 -22.40
CA THR A 75 -0.69 0.45 -23.54
C THR A 75 -1.75 -0.65 -23.74
N GLY A 76 -2.60 -0.89 -22.74
CA GLY A 76 -3.66 -1.90 -22.80
C GLY A 76 -4.95 -1.41 -23.47
N PRO A 77 -5.93 -2.31 -23.72
CA PRO A 77 -7.24 -1.91 -24.23
C PRO A 77 -8.11 -1.23 -23.17
N THR A 78 -7.62 -1.05 -21.93
CA THR A 78 -8.42 -0.59 -20.80
C THR A 78 -8.77 0.88 -20.95
N CYS A 79 -10.00 1.15 -21.37
CA CYS A 79 -10.56 2.48 -21.49
C CYS A 79 -11.96 2.51 -20.86
N ALA A 80 -12.37 3.69 -20.40
CA ALA A 80 -13.71 3.91 -19.87
C ALA A 80 -14.53 4.76 -20.85
N PRO A 81 -15.81 4.42 -21.08
CA PRO A 81 -16.70 5.26 -21.86
C PRO A 81 -17.04 6.52 -21.05
N TRP A 82 -17.08 7.67 -21.71
CA TRP A 82 -17.47 8.95 -21.15
C TRP A 82 -18.60 9.58 -21.96
N GLY A 83 -19.55 10.20 -21.23
CA GLY A 83 -20.74 10.82 -21.80
C GLY A 83 -21.96 9.90 -21.82
N SER A 84 -23.08 10.45 -22.28
CA SER A 84 -24.38 9.76 -22.27
C SER A 84 -24.70 9.02 -23.57
N ASP A 85 -23.86 9.11 -24.60
CA ASP A 85 -24.07 8.42 -25.88
C ASP A 85 -23.63 6.95 -25.76
N PRO A 86 -24.57 5.98 -25.76
CA PRO A 86 -24.23 4.57 -25.63
C PRO A 86 -23.74 3.97 -26.95
N VAL A 87 -23.90 4.66 -28.08
CA VAL A 87 -23.58 4.16 -29.43
C VAL A 87 -22.18 4.59 -29.84
N HIS A 88 -21.81 5.85 -29.60
CA HIS A 88 -20.49 6.38 -29.90
C HIS A 88 -19.90 7.09 -28.67
N PRO A 89 -19.58 6.34 -27.60
CA PRO A 89 -18.99 6.94 -26.42
C PRO A 89 -17.59 7.46 -26.74
N LYS A 90 -17.25 8.62 -26.17
CA LYS A 90 -15.85 9.04 -26.10
C LYS A 90 -15.14 8.17 -25.08
N TRP A 91 -13.85 7.92 -25.29
CA TRP A 91 -13.07 7.05 -24.41
C TRP A 91 -12.08 7.86 -23.59
N ILE A 92 -11.94 7.54 -22.31
CA ILE A 92 -10.98 8.16 -21.40
C ILE A 92 -10.11 7.11 -20.74
N LEU A 93 -8.96 7.52 -20.20
CA LEU A 93 -8.11 6.61 -19.45
C LEU A 93 -8.76 6.28 -18.09
N PRO A 94 -8.50 5.09 -17.53
CA PRO A 94 -8.98 4.74 -16.19
C PRO A 94 -8.53 5.71 -15.10
N VAL A 95 -7.37 6.37 -15.26
CA VAL A 95 -6.92 7.41 -14.33
C VAL A 95 -7.83 8.65 -14.37
N ASP A 96 -8.28 9.07 -15.55
CA ASP A 96 -9.20 10.20 -15.69
C ASP A 96 -10.58 9.84 -15.11
N LEU A 97 -11.06 8.60 -15.33
CA LEU A 97 -12.26 8.10 -14.66
C LEU A 97 -12.12 8.14 -13.13
N ALA A 98 -10.96 7.70 -12.60
CA ALA A 98 -10.70 7.73 -11.16
C ALA A 98 -10.75 9.16 -10.63
N LEU A 99 -10.12 10.13 -11.31
CA LEU A 99 -10.19 11.53 -10.94
C LEU A 99 -11.64 12.03 -10.82
N GLN A 100 -12.51 11.66 -11.76
CA GLN A 100 -13.93 12.03 -11.70
C GLN A 100 -14.67 11.38 -10.52
N LEU A 101 -14.49 10.07 -10.32
CA LEU A 101 -15.13 9.35 -9.22
C LEU A 101 -14.74 9.93 -7.85
N TYR A 102 -13.46 10.27 -7.68
CA TYR A 102 -12.97 10.90 -6.44
C TYR A 102 -13.29 12.40 -6.34
N GLY A 103 -14.02 12.99 -7.30
CA GLY A 103 -14.36 14.41 -7.30
C GLY A 103 -13.13 15.32 -7.35
N LEU A 104 -12.07 14.86 -8.03
CA LEU A 104 -10.82 15.59 -8.26
C LEU A 104 -10.77 16.24 -9.64
N SER A 105 -11.66 15.84 -10.56
CA SER A 105 -11.90 16.50 -11.84
C SER A 105 -13.37 16.44 -12.20
N ASP A 106 -13.93 17.55 -12.68
CA ASP A 106 -15.33 17.57 -13.14
C ASP A 106 -15.46 16.97 -14.55
N GLU A 107 -14.49 17.25 -15.43
CA GLU A 107 -14.47 16.78 -16.81
C GLU A 107 -13.10 16.17 -17.19
N PRO A 108 -13.03 15.22 -18.14
CA PRO A 108 -11.77 14.71 -18.64
C PRO A 108 -11.05 15.75 -19.48
N GLU A 109 -9.79 16.00 -19.17
CA GLU A 109 -8.91 16.86 -19.97
C GLU A 109 -8.38 16.15 -21.22
N PHE A 110 -8.49 14.83 -21.27
CA PHE A 110 -7.98 13.98 -22.33
C PHE A 110 -9.02 12.95 -22.73
N PHE A 111 -9.21 12.82 -24.05
CA PHE A 111 -9.97 11.74 -24.66
C PHE A 111 -9.01 10.91 -25.50
N ILE A 112 -9.09 9.59 -25.37
CA ILE A 112 -8.31 8.65 -26.16
C ILE A 112 -8.71 8.85 -27.63
N PRO A 113 -7.75 9.13 -28.53
CA PRO A 113 -8.03 9.32 -29.94
C PRO A 113 -8.75 8.11 -30.56
N GLU A 114 -9.83 8.38 -31.28
CA GLU A 114 -10.64 7.35 -31.96
C GLU A 114 -10.00 6.94 -33.29
N ASP A 115 -8.83 6.31 -33.25
CA ASP A 115 -8.21 5.68 -34.42
C ASP A 115 -8.23 4.16 -34.24
N ARG A 116 -9.26 3.54 -34.82
CA ARG A 116 -9.50 2.09 -34.74
C ARG A 116 -9.02 1.43 -36.02
N ASN A 117 -7.72 1.18 -36.11
CA ASN A 117 -7.19 0.36 -37.20
C ASN A 117 -7.64 -1.09 -37.01
N ILE A 118 -8.32 -1.62 -38.03
CA ILE A 118 -8.69 -3.04 -38.09
C ILE A 118 -7.62 -3.73 -38.96
N VAL A 119 -6.82 -4.59 -38.33
CA VAL A 119 -5.74 -5.32 -39.00
C VAL A 119 -6.12 -6.79 -39.10
N GLN A 120 -5.94 -7.39 -40.27
CA GLN A 120 -6.15 -8.83 -40.45
C GLN A 120 -4.93 -9.60 -39.91
N GLY A 121 -5.16 -10.49 -38.93
CA GLY A 121 -4.12 -11.39 -38.45
C GLY A 121 -3.77 -12.47 -39.48
N GLU A 122 -2.61 -13.11 -39.29
CA GLU A 122 -2.15 -14.24 -40.13
C GLU A 122 -3.12 -15.43 -40.13
N ASP A 123 -3.96 -15.53 -39.10
CA ASP A 123 -5.06 -16.49 -38.95
C ASP A 123 -6.35 -16.08 -39.67
N GLY A 124 -6.33 -14.97 -40.41
CA GLY A 124 -7.50 -14.39 -41.08
C GLY A 124 -8.45 -13.65 -40.15
N ILE A 125 -8.16 -13.58 -38.84
CA ILE A 125 -9.01 -12.91 -37.84
C ILE A 125 -8.65 -11.42 -37.80
N TYR A 126 -9.63 -10.58 -38.08
CA TYR A 126 -9.50 -9.14 -37.91
C TYR A 126 -9.45 -8.76 -36.43
N ARG A 127 -8.40 -8.05 -36.05
CA ARG A 127 -8.20 -7.51 -34.70
C ARG A 127 -8.17 -5.99 -34.76
N GLN A 128 -8.82 -5.38 -33.79
CA GLN A 128 -8.62 -3.96 -33.54
C GLN A 128 -7.24 -3.79 -32.92
N VAL A 129 -6.40 -2.97 -33.55
CA VAL A 129 -5.05 -2.67 -33.07
C VAL A 129 -4.99 -1.19 -32.74
N THR A 130 -4.58 -0.88 -31.51
CA THR A 130 -4.29 0.49 -31.11
C THR A 130 -3.03 0.95 -31.84
N PRO A 131 -3.07 2.04 -32.60
CA PRO A 131 -1.87 2.55 -33.26
C PRO A 131 -0.81 2.98 -32.22
N PRO A 132 0.49 2.81 -32.49
CA PRO A 132 1.55 3.20 -31.54
C PRO A 132 1.49 4.67 -31.10
N TRP A 133 1.01 5.57 -31.97
CA TRP A 133 0.87 6.98 -31.64
C TRP A 133 -0.26 7.25 -30.63
N VAL A 134 -1.31 6.41 -30.60
CA VAL A 134 -2.38 6.49 -29.61
C VAL A 134 -1.86 6.05 -28.24
N GLU A 135 -1.10 4.95 -28.19
CA GLU A 135 -0.42 4.52 -26.96
C GLU A 135 0.55 5.61 -26.45
N ASN A 136 1.31 6.24 -27.35
CA ASN A 136 2.19 7.35 -26.99
C ASN A 136 1.41 8.56 -26.44
N ALA A 137 0.27 8.92 -27.04
CA ALA A 137 -0.58 10.00 -26.54
C ALA A 137 -1.14 9.69 -25.14
N CYS A 138 -1.59 8.46 -24.90
CA CYS A 138 -2.04 8.00 -23.57
C CYS A 138 -0.90 8.06 -22.55
N TYR A 139 0.30 7.60 -22.93
CA TYR A 139 1.48 7.62 -22.09
C TYR A 139 1.93 9.05 -21.76
N GLU A 140 1.95 9.95 -22.74
CA GLU A 140 2.26 11.37 -22.53
C GLU A 140 1.28 12.02 -21.56
N ARG A 141 -0.03 11.82 -21.75
CA ARG A 141 -1.06 12.30 -20.81
C ARG A 141 -0.79 11.81 -19.39
N TYR A 142 -0.53 10.50 -19.24
CA TYR A 142 -0.21 9.90 -17.94
C TYR A 142 1.05 10.54 -17.31
N GLN A 143 2.14 10.70 -18.07
CA GLN A 143 3.37 11.31 -17.55
C GLN A 143 3.16 12.77 -17.11
N TYR A 144 2.38 13.56 -17.87
CA TYR A 144 2.04 14.92 -17.43
C TYR A 144 1.22 14.92 -16.14
N LEU A 145 0.25 14.02 -16.03
CA LEU A 145 -0.62 13.93 -14.87
C LEU A 145 0.16 13.55 -13.60
N ARG A 146 1.15 12.65 -13.70
CA ARG A 146 2.02 12.24 -12.57
C ARG A 146 2.78 13.38 -11.92
N LEU A 147 2.99 14.49 -12.63
CA LEU A 147 3.69 15.67 -12.11
C LEU A 147 2.76 16.64 -11.36
N THR A 148 1.46 16.33 -11.27
CA THR A 148 0.45 17.22 -10.68
C THR A 148 0.11 16.85 -9.24
N GLN A 149 -0.25 17.85 -8.43
CA GLN A 149 -0.77 17.63 -7.08
C GLN A 149 -2.09 16.83 -7.08
N VAL A 150 -2.89 17.00 -8.13
CA VAL A 150 -4.18 16.30 -8.27
C VAL A 150 -3.98 14.78 -8.36
N TYR A 151 -2.92 14.33 -9.03
CA TYR A 151 -2.57 12.92 -9.09
C TYR A 151 -2.06 12.37 -7.75
N GLU A 152 -1.23 13.13 -7.04
CA GLU A 152 -0.81 12.76 -5.67
C GLU A 152 -2.01 12.64 -4.72
N ASP A 153 -2.97 13.58 -4.81
CA ASP A 153 -4.20 13.53 -4.03
C ASP A 153 -5.07 12.31 -4.40
N LEU A 154 -5.13 11.94 -5.69
CA LEU A 154 -5.80 10.71 -6.16
C LEU A 154 -5.17 9.46 -5.54
N LEU A 155 -3.85 9.31 -5.66
CA LEU A 155 -3.12 8.16 -5.11
C LEU A 155 -3.28 8.09 -3.59
N ALA A 156 -3.27 9.23 -2.90
CA ALA A 156 -3.52 9.27 -1.45
C ALA A 156 -4.93 8.79 -1.09
N ARG A 157 -5.98 9.18 -1.82
CA ARG A 157 -7.35 8.71 -1.57
C ARG A 157 -7.51 7.21 -1.84
N ILE A 158 -6.96 6.72 -2.95
CA ILE A 158 -6.94 5.29 -3.26
C ILE A 158 -6.18 4.53 -2.15
N ALA A 159 -5.07 5.06 -1.67
CA ALA A 159 -4.27 4.44 -0.62
C ALA A 159 -5.03 4.30 0.69
N GLU A 160 -5.75 5.33 1.14
CA GLU A 160 -6.59 5.27 2.34
C GLU A 160 -7.70 4.22 2.23
N GLU A 161 -8.39 4.15 1.09
CA GLU A 161 -9.44 3.14 0.86
C GLU A 161 -8.91 1.71 0.88
N VAL A 162 -7.84 1.46 0.14
CA VAL A 162 -7.24 0.13 0.07
C VAL A 162 -6.61 -0.23 1.41
N PHE A 163 -6.01 0.73 2.11
CA PHE A 163 -5.50 0.54 3.47
C PHE A 163 -6.62 0.10 4.42
N PHE A 164 -7.81 0.73 4.35
CA PHE A 164 -8.94 0.38 5.20
C PHE A 164 -9.31 -1.11 5.11
N VAL A 165 -9.29 -1.69 3.91
CA VAL A 165 -9.57 -3.13 3.71
C VAL A 165 -8.36 -4.00 4.03
N MET A 166 -7.15 -3.58 3.62
CA MET A 166 -5.93 -4.37 3.75
C MET A 166 -5.34 -4.41 5.16
N PHE A 167 -5.61 -3.39 5.98
CA PHE A 167 -5.07 -3.31 7.34
C PHE A 167 -5.53 -4.50 8.20
N LEU A 168 -6.68 -5.10 7.91
CA LEU A 168 -7.16 -6.30 8.58
C LEU A 168 -6.35 -7.57 8.21
N ASN A 169 -5.69 -7.60 7.05
CA ASN A 169 -4.98 -8.78 6.55
C ASN A 169 -3.57 -8.89 7.17
N ARG A 170 -3.49 -9.40 8.41
CA ARG A 170 -2.21 -9.60 9.13
C ARG A 170 -1.17 -10.39 8.33
N ARG A 171 -1.61 -11.32 7.48
CA ARG A 171 -0.69 -12.16 6.70
C ARG A 171 0.03 -11.33 5.64
N ALA A 172 -0.70 -10.46 4.94
CA ALA A 172 -0.11 -9.51 4.00
C ALA A 172 0.79 -8.51 4.74
N LEU A 173 0.34 -7.95 5.88
CA LEU A 173 1.16 -7.02 6.68
C LEU A 173 2.49 -7.63 7.13
N GLU A 174 2.47 -8.87 7.62
CA GLU A 174 3.66 -9.61 8.03
C GLU A 174 4.58 -9.91 6.83
N GLY A 175 4.02 -10.25 5.67
CA GLY A 175 4.75 -10.48 4.43
C GLY A 175 5.50 -9.23 3.97
N LEU A 176 4.79 -8.10 3.89
CA LEU A 176 5.37 -6.78 3.57
C LEU A 176 6.49 -6.41 4.54
N ASN A 177 6.22 -6.46 5.85
CA ASN A 177 7.23 -6.07 6.84
C ASN A 177 8.44 -7.01 6.86
N ARG A 178 8.26 -8.30 6.54
CA ARG A 178 9.39 -9.22 6.39
C ARG A 178 10.28 -8.82 5.21
N HIS A 179 9.69 -8.39 4.11
CA HIS A 179 10.44 -7.96 2.94
C HIS A 179 11.22 -6.66 3.24
N LEU A 180 10.56 -5.66 3.81
CA LEU A 180 11.18 -4.40 4.23
C LEU A 180 12.32 -4.63 5.22
N ALA A 181 12.15 -5.59 6.12
CA ALA A 181 13.16 -5.95 7.10
C ALA A 181 14.41 -6.61 6.48
N GLY A 182 14.27 -7.28 5.33
CA GLY A 182 15.43 -7.77 4.57
C GLY A 182 16.29 -6.60 4.09
N HIS A 183 15.69 -5.63 3.41
CA HIS A 183 16.38 -4.45 2.89
C HIS A 183 16.94 -3.56 3.99
N LEU A 184 16.15 -3.29 5.04
CA LEU A 184 16.62 -2.51 6.16
C LEU A 184 17.75 -3.22 6.90
N GLY A 185 17.71 -4.55 6.97
CA GLY A 185 18.73 -5.40 7.58
C GLY A 185 20.12 -5.24 6.94
N ASP A 186 20.17 -4.90 5.65
CA ASP A 186 21.40 -4.71 4.89
C ASP A 186 21.98 -3.28 5.04
N ILE A 187 21.26 -2.37 5.70
CA ILE A 187 21.72 -1.00 5.96
C ILE A 187 22.69 -0.98 7.13
N ASP A 188 23.91 -0.52 6.87
CA ASP A 188 24.84 -0.10 7.91
C ASP A 188 24.83 1.44 8.04
N PRO A 189 24.42 1.98 9.20
CA PRO A 189 24.38 3.41 9.45
C PRO A 189 25.70 4.16 9.21
N ALA A 190 26.83 3.47 9.22
CA ALA A 190 28.15 4.06 8.94
C ALA A 190 28.34 4.46 7.48
N TYR A 191 27.54 3.91 6.55
CA TYR A 191 27.64 4.16 5.11
C TYR A 191 26.43 4.90 4.53
N ILE A 192 25.53 5.39 5.39
CA ILE A 192 24.42 6.24 4.94
C ILE A 192 24.98 7.54 4.36
N SER A 193 24.45 7.95 3.20
CA SER A 193 24.83 9.18 2.49
C SER A 193 24.72 10.42 3.37
N GLU A 194 25.52 11.46 3.06
CA GLU A 194 25.51 12.73 3.82
C GLU A 194 24.11 13.37 3.84
N ASP A 195 23.38 13.27 2.73
CA ASP A 195 22.01 13.78 2.58
C ASP A 195 21.01 13.09 3.53
N SER A 196 21.28 11.84 3.90
CA SER A 196 20.45 11.01 4.78
C SER A 196 21.03 10.83 6.19
N MET A 197 22.13 11.52 6.53
CA MET A 197 22.84 11.35 7.81
C MET A 197 21.93 11.61 9.03
N GLY A 198 20.92 12.47 8.89
CA GLY A 198 19.89 12.71 9.91
C GLY A 198 19.03 11.48 10.25
N LEU A 199 19.01 10.45 9.40
CA LEU A 199 18.31 9.18 9.60
C LEU A 199 19.20 8.12 10.27
N ALA A 200 20.52 8.21 10.12
CA ALA A 200 21.47 7.29 10.77
C ALA A 200 21.30 7.25 12.30
N ARG A 201 20.93 8.38 12.92
CA ARG A 201 20.66 8.48 14.36
C ARG A 201 19.47 7.63 14.85
N LEU A 202 18.61 7.17 13.94
CA LEU A 202 17.45 6.33 14.25
C LEU A 202 17.85 4.87 14.52
N PHE A 203 19.05 4.47 14.11
CA PHE A 203 19.55 3.11 14.28
C PHE A 203 20.28 2.94 15.62
N SER A 204 20.12 1.77 16.24
CA SER A 204 20.93 1.30 17.38
C SER A 204 22.09 0.41 16.98
N GLY A 205 22.07 -0.12 15.75
CA GLY A 205 23.13 -0.91 15.13
C GLY A 205 22.82 -1.16 13.66
N PRO A 206 23.67 -1.89 12.93
CA PRO A 206 23.42 -2.29 11.55
C PRO A 206 22.06 -2.98 11.42
N GLY A 207 21.22 -2.44 10.55
CA GLY A 207 19.87 -2.93 10.28
C GLY A 207 18.88 -2.91 11.44
N GLU A 208 19.21 -2.32 12.59
CA GLU A 208 18.34 -2.29 13.77
C GLU A 208 17.95 -0.87 14.16
N LEU A 209 16.65 -0.57 14.06
CA LEU A 209 16.10 0.70 14.53
C LEU A 209 15.95 0.74 16.05
N LYS A 210 16.19 1.92 16.63
CA LYS A 210 15.90 2.20 18.04
C LYS A 210 14.42 1.98 18.32
N ARG A 211 14.12 1.27 19.42
CA ARG A 211 12.75 1.08 19.87
C ARG A 211 12.14 2.41 20.34
N VAL A 212 11.07 2.82 19.68
CA VAL A 212 10.24 3.95 20.12
C VAL A 212 8.94 3.40 20.70
N ARG A 213 8.37 4.02 21.74
CA ARG A 213 7.08 3.57 22.29
C ARG A 213 5.95 3.91 21.31
N PRO A 214 5.04 2.96 20.98
CA PRO A 214 3.91 3.26 20.12
C PRO A 214 3.02 4.36 20.71
N PRO A 215 2.64 5.39 19.92
CA PRO A 215 1.73 6.43 20.38
C PRO A 215 0.31 5.87 20.60
N VAL A 216 -0.50 6.60 21.35
CA VAL A 216 -1.87 6.16 21.72
C VAL A 216 -2.74 5.85 20.50
N TRP A 217 -2.63 6.65 19.43
CA TRP A 217 -3.41 6.42 18.22
C TRP A 217 -3.05 5.09 17.54
N ALA A 218 -1.77 4.71 17.50
CA ALA A 218 -1.31 3.46 16.91
C ALA A 218 -1.77 2.26 17.75
N LYS A 219 -1.67 2.37 19.08
CA LYS A 219 -2.21 1.37 20.01
C LYS A 219 -3.71 1.16 19.82
N ARG A 220 -4.48 2.23 19.66
CA ARG A 220 -5.93 2.14 19.39
C ARG A 220 -6.21 1.46 18.06
N ALA A 221 -5.53 1.85 16.99
CA ALA A 221 -5.71 1.24 15.67
C ALA A 221 -5.46 -0.27 15.69
N VAL A 222 -4.35 -0.72 16.30
CA VAL A 222 -4.03 -2.16 16.45
C VAL A 222 -5.05 -2.87 17.34
N PHE A 223 -5.48 -2.25 18.44
CA PHE A 223 -6.49 -2.83 19.32
C PHE A 223 -7.80 -3.11 18.58
N TYR A 224 -8.28 -2.16 17.77
CA TYR A 224 -9.51 -2.33 17.00
C TYR A 224 -9.35 -3.34 15.85
N ARG A 225 -8.21 -3.33 15.15
CA ARG A 225 -7.89 -4.35 14.14
C ARG A 225 -7.98 -5.77 14.72
N GLU A 226 -7.41 -5.97 15.91
CA GLU A 226 -7.41 -7.26 16.61
C GLU A 226 -8.69 -7.52 17.43
N ARG A 227 -9.65 -6.57 17.44
CA ARG A 227 -10.89 -6.63 18.21
C ARG A 227 -10.67 -6.90 19.70
N GLY A 228 -9.62 -6.29 20.27
CA GLY A 228 -9.24 -6.44 21.66
C GLY A 228 -8.83 -7.87 22.03
N ARG A 229 -8.26 -8.65 21.10
CA ARG A 229 -7.82 -10.03 21.36
C ARG A 229 -6.37 -10.23 20.99
N CYS A 230 -5.74 -11.19 21.65
CA CYS A 230 -4.39 -11.62 21.31
C CYS A 230 -4.36 -12.17 19.88
N ALA A 231 -3.55 -11.57 19.01
CA ALA A 231 -3.36 -11.94 17.61
C ALA A 231 -2.79 -13.37 17.44
N SER A 232 -2.22 -13.95 18.50
CA SER A 232 -1.70 -15.33 18.50
C SER A 232 -2.71 -16.33 19.06
N CYS A 233 -3.10 -16.21 20.34
CA CYS A 233 -3.92 -17.22 21.02
C CYS A 233 -5.40 -16.85 21.19
N ARG A 234 -5.81 -15.63 20.79
CA ARG A 234 -7.20 -15.13 20.85
C ARG A 234 -7.77 -14.87 22.25
N THR A 235 -6.94 -14.96 23.30
CA THR A 235 -7.28 -14.49 24.66
C THR A 235 -7.83 -13.08 24.60
N ASP A 236 -8.90 -12.83 25.36
CA ASP A 236 -9.51 -11.51 25.47
C ASP A 236 -8.55 -10.56 26.18
N LEU A 237 -8.34 -9.39 25.58
CA LEU A 237 -7.51 -8.30 26.09
C LEU A 237 -8.31 -7.00 26.09
N SER A 238 -9.64 -7.09 26.01
CA SER A 238 -10.51 -5.93 25.84
C SER A 238 -10.67 -5.11 27.12
N GLY A 239 -10.36 -5.70 28.28
CA GLY A 239 -10.63 -5.11 29.57
C GLY A 239 -12.08 -5.26 30.04
N LEU A 240 -12.96 -5.89 29.24
CA LEU A 240 -14.37 -6.06 29.57
C LEU A 240 -14.66 -7.29 30.44
N ILE A 241 -13.84 -8.34 30.28
CA ILE A 241 -13.98 -9.60 31.03
C ILE A 241 -12.97 -9.64 32.19
N ASP A 242 -11.75 -9.14 31.95
CA ASP A 242 -10.67 -9.07 32.92
C ASP A 242 -10.34 -7.60 33.18
N THR A 243 -10.23 -7.21 34.45
CA THR A 243 -9.91 -5.83 34.84
C THR A 243 -8.44 -5.48 34.65
N PHE A 244 -7.56 -6.47 34.49
CA PHE A 244 -6.11 -6.28 34.34
C PHE A 244 -5.56 -7.08 33.15
N PRO A 245 -6.01 -6.79 31.90
CA PRO A 245 -5.51 -7.50 30.74
C PRO A 245 -4.02 -7.23 30.52
N ASP A 246 -3.22 -8.29 30.48
CA ASP A 246 -1.79 -8.22 30.16
C ASP A 246 -1.57 -8.04 28.65
N SER A 247 -1.91 -6.85 28.15
CA SER A 247 -1.86 -6.47 26.74
C SER A 247 -0.51 -5.89 26.35
N ASN A 248 0.10 -6.44 25.31
CA ASN A 248 1.41 -6.05 24.80
C ASN A 248 1.29 -5.68 23.32
N TYR A 249 1.78 -4.49 22.95
CA TYR A 249 1.87 -4.04 21.56
C TYR A 249 3.28 -4.33 21.06
N ASP A 250 3.42 -5.39 20.29
CA ASP A 250 4.70 -5.92 19.85
C ASP A 250 4.83 -5.88 18.33
N HIS A 251 6.06 -5.91 17.83
CA HIS A 251 6.33 -5.92 16.40
C HIS A 251 6.09 -7.32 15.80
N MET A 252 5.47 -7.43 14.63
CA MET A 252 5.36 -8.67 13.86
C MET A 252 6.75 -9.18 13.47
N ILE A 253 7.55 -8.29 12.87
CA ILE A 253 8.98 -8.48 12.65
C ILE A 253 9.74 -7.69 13.71
N PRO A 254 10.50 -8.35 14.60
CA PRO A 254 11.29 -7.69 15.64
C PRO A 254 12.29 -6.67 15.08
N LEU A 255 12.55 -5.59 15.83
CA LEU A 255 13.54 -4.57 15.45
C LEU A 255 14.94 -5.16 15.23
N ALA A 256 15.36 -6.09 16.11
CA ALA A 256 16.62 -6.84 16.01
C ALA A 256 16.72 -7.75 14.75
N ARG A 257 15.69 -7.77 13.91
CA ARG A 257 15.61 -8.52 12.66
C ARG A 257 15.21 -7.60 11.50
N GLY A 258 15.51 -6.30 11.56
CA GLY A 258 15.16 -5.33 10.51
C GLY A 258 13.73 -4.77 10.60
N GLY A 259 12.99 -5.06 11.67
CA GLY A 259 11.62 -4.58 11.81
C GLY A 259 11.50 -3.04 11.87
N LEU A 260 10.42 -2.50 11.31
CA LEU A 260 10.10 -1.07 11.33
C LEU A 260 9.27 -0.67 12.55
N ASN A 261 9.43 0.57 13.03
CA ASN A 261 8.50 1.21 13.98
C ASN A 261 7.25 1.74 13.25
N ASP A 262 6.58 0.88 12.47
CA ASP A 262 5.43 1.21 11.63
C ASP A 262 4.14 0.59 12.20
N LEU A 263 2.98 1.23 11.96
CA LEU A 263 1.68 0.71 12.41
C LEU A 263 1.40 -0.70 11.86
N THR A 264 1.75 -0.95 10.60
CA THR A 264 1.54 -2.23 9.92
C THR A 264 2.39 -3.35 10.51
N ASN A 265 3.52 -2.99 11.13
CA ASN A 265 4.39 -3.95 11.83
C ASN A 265 3.92 -4.22 13.27
N LEU A 266 2.88 -3.58 13.80
CA LEU A 266 2.43 -3.86 15.18
C LEU A 266 1.39 -4.96 15.25
N GLN A 267 1.37 -5.70 16.34
CA GLN A 267 0.34 -6.67 16.73
C GLN A 267 0.03 -6.63 18.23
N LEU A 268 -1.18 -7.04 18.61
CA LEU A 268 -1.60 -7.14 20.01
C LEU A 268 -1.38 -8.56 20.52
N LEU A 269 -0.58 -8.75 21.57
CA LEU A 269 -0.30 -10.03 22.19
C LEU A 269 -0.65 -10.01 23.69
N CYS A 270 -1.03 -11.17 24.24
CA CYS A 270 -1.04 -11.37 25.69
C CYS A 270 0.39 -11.62 26.19
N GLY A 271 0.71 -11.35 27.46
CA GLY A 271 2.08 -11.52 27.97
C GLY A 271 2.67 -12.91 27.74
N ARG A 272 1.88 -13.98 27.91
CA ARG A 272 2.33 -15.36 27.59
C ARG A 272 2.79 -15.50 26.13
N CYS A 273 2.02 -14.97 25.18
CA CYS A 273 2.36 -15.03 23.76
C CYS A 273 3.53 -14.09 23.42
N ASN A 274 3.59 -12.91 24.03
CA ASN A 274 4.67 -11.95 23.87
C ASN A 274 6.01 -12.53 24.33
N LEU A 275 6.06 -13.11 25.54
CA LEU A 275 7.23 -13.79 26.09
C LEU A 275 7.64 -14.99 25.23
N LYS A 276 6.66 -15.77 24.76
CA LYS A 276 6.93 -16.87 23.83
C LYS A 276 7.49 -16.34 22.51
N LYS A 277 7.02 -15.22 21.98
CA LYS A 277 7.55 -14.69 20.72
C LYS A 277 8.98 -14.19 20.89
N SER A 278 9.25 -13.34 21.89
CA SER A 278 10.54 -12.68 22.06
C SER A 278 10.96 -11.95 20.76
N ASP A 279 12.23 -12.09 20.38
CA ASP A 279 12.88 -11.64 19.16
C ASP A 279 12.72 -12.61 17.97
N ARG A 280 11.83 -13.60 18.07
CA ARG A 280 11.57 -14.56 16.98
C ARG A 280 10.55 -14.03 15.99
N ILE A 281 10.79 -14.31 14.72
CA ILE A 281 9.79 -14.15 13.66
C ILE A 281 8.84 -15.33 13.74
N THR A 282 7.66 -15.11 14.30
CA THR A 282 6.60 -16.12 14.37
C THR A 282 5.43 -15.70 13.49
N ALA A 283 4.89 -16.64 12.72
CA ALA A 283 3.73 -16.37 11.89
C ALA A 283 2.54 -15.90 12.74
N SER A 284 1.90 -14.82 12.30
CA SER A 284 0.67 -14.30 12.87
C SER A 284 -0.47 -15.30 12.63
N SER A 285 -1.43 -15.35 13.55
CA SER A 285 -2.56 -16.27 13.41
C SER A 285 -3.41 -15.93 12.18
N LYS A 286 -3.79 -16.96 11.43
CA LYS A 286 -4.75 -16.86 10.31
C LYS A 286 -6.22 -16.89 10.77
N HIS A 287 -6.46 -16.96 12.07
CA HIS A 287 -7.81 -17.00 12.62
C HIS A 287 -8.36 -15.60 12.86
N TYR A 288 -9.50 -15.30 12.26
CA TYR A 288 -10.27 -14.09 12.50
C TYR A 288 -11.62 -14.44 13.11
N ARG A 289 -12.16 -13.54 13.92
CA ARG A 289 -13.51 -13.72 14.47
C ARG A 289 -14.54 -13.50 13.36
N ARG A 290 -15.53 -14.38 13.25
CA ARG A 290 -16.69 -14.17 12.37
C ARG A 290 -17.43 -12.89 12.74
N TRP A 291 -18.17 -12.34 11.79
CA TRP A 291 -19.01 -11.17 12.04
C TRP A 291 -20.31 -11.53 12.77
N TYR A 292 -20.81 -12.77 12.60
CA TYR A 292 -21.96 -13.36 13.28
C TYR A 292 -21.69 -14.83 13.64
#